data_AF-A0A2G2A006-F1
#
_entry.id   AF-A0A2G2A006-F1
#
_cell.length_a   1.000
_cell.length_b   1.000
_cell.length_c   1.000
_cell.angle_alpha   90.00
_cell.angle_beta   90.00
_cell.angle_gamma   90.00
#
_symmetry.space_group_name_H-M   'P 1'
#
loop_
_entity.id
_entity.type
_entity.pdbx_description
1 polymer ?
#
loop_
_entity_poly.entity_id
_entity_poly.type
_entity_poly.pdbx_seq_one_letter_code
_entity_poly.pdbx_strand_id
1 'polypeptide(L)'
;DGDGVVNNDVMQLNNSASSSDSNLLFTADATLGGTGEVQMRTSGNNSQINTAAETMVTHVSTHLIRGVGQINAEMTNNGEIRADFSVSVSGNELDLQTNDKTNNNLMVAAVGSVLDINGIMIDQSGGGMLVADEGTIRLVNATIEGGDYLAIGAGFLQNELGSTSLLSGVTLNGPSTIRLSSTVQVDADGLTNNGVMQMNPVGSSANSNLLFTGSATLGGTGEIQMRTGSDNTQINTDPTFTVTHGASHEIRGVGQINAAMVNNGTIRADVGVALSGNALALRTNDKTNTAVISSETGSVLEVTGITLLQTGAGEIQANDGLVRFNGGATLSGGRIESTGTGEYEVPNSSSATFHEVTSNTPGEVGLASTLTISGVGMVNNDLLVVNPANSSADGLIAFPADGFINTGTGTGEVNLFGTGNNSQIDGPGVFSNGPGHTISGRGTIDTDFINGGIIAPGNNAIGTLNASGDVLMASFGSMTIEIGPGNTSDRFAITGTATLAGTLDVILADAFTQTLNIDYTILTAGSVVGTFNTENLLVDGNLITRILYEPTQVRLVTRCIADVNLDGIVDPSDFSAWIAAFNAGSVLADQNLSGDVTPTDFSAWIANFNAGCP
;
A
#
# COMPACT_ATOMS: atom_id res chain seq x y z
N ASP A 1 23.26 61.67 -9.51
CA ASP A 1 22.80 62.45 -8.33
C ASP A 1 21.70 61.62 -7.69
N GLY A 2 21.85 61.18 -6.44
CA GLY A 2 21.07 60.10 -5.80
C GLY A 2 19.55 60.30 -5.64
N ASP A 3 18.92 61.15 -6.46
CA ASP A 3 17.49 61.45 -6.47
C ASP A 3 16.68 60.51 -7.40
N GLY A 4 17.36 59.68 -8.20
CA GLY A 4 16.72 58.75 -9.13
C GLY A 4 16.05 59.43 -10.35
N VAL A 5 15.07 58.75 -10.96
CA VAL A 5 14.31 59.22 -12.13
C VAL A 5 12.83 59.20 -11.78
N VAL A 6 12.12 60.33 -11.99
CA VAL A 6 10.66 60.37 -11.93
C VAL A 6 10.10 60.29 -13.34
N ASN A 7 9.60 59.12 -13.72
CA ASN A 7 8.97 58.87 -15.00
C ASN A 7 7.44 58.90 -14.84
N ASN A 8 6.78 59.87 -15.48
CA ASN A 8 5.32 59.98 -15.50
C ASN A 8 4.71 59.70 -16.88
N ASP A 9 5.52 59.21 -17.82
CA ASP A 9 5.12 58.88 -19.20
C ASP A 9 5.81 57.56 -19.64
N VAL A 10 5.91 57.30 -20.94
CA VAL A 10 6.55 56.10 -21.49
C VAL A 10 8.03 56.35 -21.77
N MET A 11 8.92 55.58 -21.12
CA MET A 11 10.33 55.48 -21.47
C MET A 11 10.57 54.19 -22.26
N GLN A 12 10.96 54.30 -23.54
CA GLN A 12 11.19 53.12 -24.38
C GLN A 12 12.68 52.80 -24.51
N LEU A 13 13.06 51.58 -24.15
CA LEU A 13 14.38 51.01 -24.44
C LEU A 13 14.32 50.26 -25.76
N ASN A 14 15.33 50.48 -26.59
CA ASN A 14 15.50 49.86 -27.91
C ASN A 14 14.26 49.92 -28.83
N ASN A 15 13.69 51.11 -29.02
CA ASN A 15 12.47 51.29 -29.82
C ASN A 15 12.62 50.89 -31.31
N SER A 16 13.84 50.85 -31.84
CA SER A 16 14.11 50.58 -33.26
C SER A 16 14.39 49.10 -33.58
N ALA A 17 14.18 48.17 -32.65
CA ALA A 17 14.53 46.75 -32.82
C ALA A 17 16.02 46.53 -33.21
N SER A 18 16.91 47.34 -32.65
CA SER A 18 18.34 47.25 -32.93
C SER A 18 18.95 46.05 -32.23
N SER A 19 19.95 45.41 -32.84
CA SER A 19 20.80 44.42 -32.16
C SER A 19 21.89 45.06 -31.28
N SER A 20 21.79 46.37 -31.01
CA SER A 20 22.66 47.09 -30.09
C SER A 20 21.95 47.31 -28.77
N ASP A 21 22.69 47.14 -27.67
CA ASP A 21 22.16 47.24 -26.32
C ASP A 21 21.67 48.66 -26.01
N SER A 22 20.44 48.77 -25.55
CA SER A 22 19.84 49.98 -24.98
C SER A 22 19.76 49.80 -23.47
N ASN A 23 20.56 50.57 -22.73
CA ASN A 23 20.78 50.38 -21.31
C ASN A 23 20.26 51.56 -20.48
N LEU A 24 19.38 51.27 -19.52
CA LEU A 24 19.10 52.14 -18.39
C LEU A 24 20.01 51.75 -17.21
N LEU A 25 21.06 52.53 -16.99
CA LEU A 25 22.09 52.27 -15.97
C LEU A 25 21.94 53.20 -14.76
N PHE A 26 21.80 52.62 -13.57
CA PHE A 26 21.87 53.34 -12.29
C PHE A 26 23.29 53.21 -11.70
N THR A 27 23.98 54.33 -11.52
CA THR A 27 25.38 54.37 -11.06
C THR A 27 25.56 54.65 -9.56
N ALA A 28 24.44 54.88 -8.86
CA ALA A 28 24.33 55.03 -7.42
C ALA A 28 22.89 54.66 -7.03
N ASP A 29 22.65 54.40 -5.73
CA ASP A 29 21.32 54.08 -5.23
C ASP A 29 20.30 55.12 -5.68
N ALA A 30 19.18 54.63 -6.19
CA ALA A 30 18.24 55.48 -6.91
C ALA A 30 16.81 54.93 -6.85
N THR A 31 15.85 55.84 -6.96
CA THR A 31 14.44 55.50 -7.13
C THR A 31 14.04 55.59 -8.60
N LEU A 32 13.46 54.54 -9.17
CA LEU A 32 12.68 54.62 -10.41
C LEU A 32 11.23 54.93 -10.02
N GLY A 33 10.92 56.22 -9.98
CA GLY A 33 9.70 56.80 -9.46
C GLY A 33 8.71 57.26 -10.53
N GLY A 34 7.56 57.76 -10.08
CA GLY A 34 6.50 58.33 -10.93
C GLY A 34 5.37 57.35 -11.24
N THR A 35 4.48 57.75 -12.15
CA THR A 35 3.28 56.97 -12.54
C THR A 35 3.35 56.42 -13.97
N GLY A 36 4.50 56.59 -14.63
CA GLY A 36 4.73 56.19 -16.01
C GLY A 36 5.12 54.71 -16.15
N GLU A 37 5.65 54.38 -17.32
CA GLU A 37 6.17 53.03 -17.60
C GLU A 37 7.53 53.04 -18.32
N VAL A 38 8.34 52.02 -18.05
CA VAL A 38 9.50 51.66 -18.88
C VAL A 38 9.09 50.51 -19.79
N GLN A 39 9.16 50.70 -21.10
CA GLN A 39 8.96 49.65 -22.10
C GLN A 39 10.30 49.12 -22.59
N MET A 40 10.60 47.85 -22.27
CA MET A 40 11.75 47.13 -22.79
C MET A 40 11.31 46.37 -24.05
N ARG A 41 11.84 46.71 -25.23
CA ARG A 41 11.20 46.32 -26.50
C ARG A 41 11.88 45.17 -27.22
N THR A 42 13.08 44.76 -26.80
CA THR A 42 13.86 43.70 -27.49
C THR A 42 14.39 42.66 -26.50
N SER A 43 14.17 41.38 -26.78
CA SER A 43 14.68 40.25 -25.97
C SER A 43 16.21 40.15 -25.97
N GLY A 44 16.73 39.28 -25.08
CA GLY A 44 18.15 39.15 -24.83
C GLY A 44 18.76 40.45 -24.29
N ASN A 45 20.05 40.65 -24.47
CA ASN A 45 20.79 41.79 -23.92
C ASN A 45 20.51 43.14 -24.62
N ASN A 46 19.55 43.21 -25.54
CA ASN A 46 19.30 44.38 -26.36
C ASN A 46 18.49 45.48 -25.65
N SER A 47 17.65 45.14 -24.68
CA SER A 47 16.98 46.10 -23.78
C SER A 47 17.34 45.73 -22.34
N GLN A 48 17.97 46.64 -21.61
CA GLN A 48 18.50 46.32 -20.28
C GLN A 48 18.22 47.39 -19.24
N ILE A 49 17.95 46.93 -18.01
CA ILE A 49 18.00 47.75 -16.80
C ILE A 49 19.13 47.20 -15.94
N ASN A 50 20.12 48.04 -15.63
CA ASN A 50 21.34 47.68 -14.94
C ASN A 50 21.61 48.58 -13.73
N THR A 51 22.31 48.05 -12.74
CA THR A 51 22.92 48.83 -11.65
C THR A 51 24.44 48.67 -11.71
N ALA A 52 25.19 49.66 -11.19
CA ALA A 52 26.59 49.47 -10.83
C ALA A 52 26.71 48.45 -9.68
N ALA A 53 27.93 47.99 -9.38
CA ALA A 53 28.15 47.10 -8.25
C ALA A 53 27.73 47.78 -6.94
N GLU A 54 27.14 47.02 -6.01
CA GLU A 54 26.69 47.53 -4.69
C GLU A 54 25.70 48.71 -4.81
N THR A 55 24.91 48.73 -5.89
CA THR A 55 23.90 49.77 -6.13
C THR A 55 22.54 49.11 -6.29
N MET A 56 21.56 49.63 -5.55
CA MET A 56 20.17 49.18 -5.60
C MET A 56 19.27 50.22 -6.28
N VAL A 57 18.34 49.75 -7.13
CA VAL A 57 17.22 50.57 -7.59
C VAL A 57 15.92 50.22 -6.87
N THR A 58 15.22 51.23 -6.37
CA THR A 58 13.86 51.08 -5.83
C THR A 58 12.83 51.42 -6.91
N HIS A 59 12.06 50.44 -7.36
CA HIS A 59 10.93 50.63 -8.26
C HIS A 59 9.66 50.91 -7.43
N VAL A 60 9.04 52.07 -7.64
CA VAL A 60 7.91 52.53 -6.81
C VAL A 60 6.59 51.84 -7.17
N SER A 61 5.64 51.84 -6.24
CA SER A 61 4.36 51.14 -6.38
C SER A 61 3.43 51.66 -7.47
N THR A 62 3.64 52.88 -7.94
CA THR A 62 2.82 53.51 -8.97
C THR A 62 3.38 53.36 -10.38
N HIS A 63 4.56 52.75 -10.54
CA HIS A 63 5.26 52.65 -11.82
C HIS A 63 5.20 51.22 -12.38
N LEU A 64 5.32 51.11 -13.70
CA LEU A 64 5.31 49.85 -14.45
C LEU A 64 6.61 49.67 -15.22
N ILE A 65 7.25 48.51 -15.08
CA ILE A 65 8.29 48.05 -16.01
C ILE A 65 7.65 46.93 -16.83
N ARG A 66 7.62 47.05 -18.15
CA ARG A 66 7.01 46.02 -19.01
C ARG A 66 7.80 45.74 -20.27
N GLY A 67 7.60 44.55 -20.83
CA GLY A 67 8.12 44.16 -22.14
C GLY A 67 9.02 42.93 -22.09
N VAL A 68 10.14 42.98 -22.81
CA VAL A 68 11.12 41.89 -22.99
C VAL A 68 12.55 42.44 -22.91
N GLY A 69 13.51 41.60 -22.56
CA GLY A 69 14.92 41.99 -22.39
C GLY A 69 15.50 41.47 -21.08
N GLN A 70 16.43 42.21 -20.47
CA GLN A 70 17.11 41.77 -19.24
C GLN A 70 17.04 42.82 -18.13
N ILE A 71 16.61 42.40 -16.94
CA ILE A 71 16.75 43.17 -15.71
C ILE A 71 17.89 42.56 -14.91
N ASN A 72 19.07 43.14 -15.08
CA ASN A 72 20.28 42.76 -14.35
C ASN A 72 20.43 43.54 -13.04
N ALA A 73 19.71 44.64 -12.88
CA ALA A 73 19.75 45.47 -11.69
C ALA A 73 19.42 44.69 -10.41
N GLU A 74 20.14 45.00 -9.34
CA GLU A 74 19.69 44.74 -7.97
C GLU A 74 18.52 45.68 -7.68
N MET A 75 17.36 45.12 -7.34
CA MET A 75 16.11 45.89 -7.35
C MET A 75 15.18 45.52 -6.19
N THR A 76 14.62 46.54 -5.54
CA THR A 76 13.41 46.42 -4.73
C THR A 76 12.21 46.81 -5.59
N ASN A 77 11.37 45.83 -5.96
CA ASN A 77 10.15 46.04 -6.72
C ASN A 77 8.95 46.28 -5.80
N ASN A 78 8.48 47.51 -5.70
CA ASN A 78 7.19 47.82 -5.08
C ASN A 78 6.07 48.02 -6.11
N GLY A 79 6.40 48.14 -7.39
CA GLY A 79 5.47 48.32 -8.51
C GLY A 79 5.13 47.02 -9.24
N GLU A 80 4.83 47.11 -10.52
CA GLU A 80 4.59 45.95 -11.39
C GLU A 80 5.75 45.76 -12.37
N ILE A 81 6.32 44.56 -12.43
CA ILE A 81 7.22 44.13 -13.51
C ILE A 81 6.49 43.11 -14.37
N ARG A 82 6.26 43.42 -15.64
CA ARG A 82 5.43 42.61 -16.54
C ARG A 82 6.22 42.13 -17.76
N ALA A 83 6.49 40.84 -17.86
CA ALA A 83 6.89 40.25 -19.13
C ALA A 83 5.69 40.36 -20.09
N ASP A 84 5.87 41.09 -21.19
CA ASP A 84 4.78 41.49 -22.07
C ASP A 84 5.23 41.60 -23.53
N PHE A 85 5.01 40.54 -24.29
CA PHE A 85 5.37 40.50 -25.70
C PHE A 85 4.54 41.48 -26.56
N SER A 86 3.42 42.01 -26.08
CA SER A 86 2.57 42.92 -26.88
C SER A 86 3.24 44.26 -27.20
N VAL A 87 4.23 44.66 -26.40
CA VAL A 87 5.10 45.82 -26.67
C VAL A 87 6.46 45.44 -27.25
N SER A 88 6.76 44.15 -27.35
CA SER A 88 8.00 43.66 -27.94
C SER A 88 8.05 43.91 -29.45
N VAL A 89 9.26 44.16 -29.96
CA VAL A 89 9.58 44.14 -31.40
C VAL A 89 10.43 42.93 -31.79
N SER A 90 10.93 42.15 -30.82
CA SER A 90 11.65 40.89 -31.05
C SER A 90 11.67 40.01 -29.80
N GLY A 91 11.29 38.74 -29.92
CA GLY A 91 11.24 37.78 -28.82
C GLY A 91 10.10 38.03 -27.83
N ASN A 92 9.97 37.16 -26.83
CA ASN A 92 8.87 37.17 -25.86
C ASN A 92 9.35 36.94 -24.40
N GLU A 93 10.66 37.01 -24.16
CA GLU A 93 11.29 36.69 -22.88
C GLU A 93 11.74 37.96 -22.15
N LEU A 94 11.38 38.06 -20.87
CA LEU A 94 11.97 39.00 -19.92
C LEU A 94 12.80 38.20 -18.92
N ASP A 95 14.11 38.39 -18.94
CA ASP A 95 15.06 37.71 -18.06
C ASP A 95 15.32 38.56 -16.81
N LEU A 96 15.00 38.02 -15.64
CA LEU A 96 15.50 38.49 -14.35
C LEU A 96 16.78 37.71 -14.03
N GLN A 97 17.93 38.38 -14.06
CA GLN A 97 19.22 37.71 -13.88
C GLN A 97 20.27 38.61 -13.21
N THR A 98 21.49 38.10 -13.07
CA THR A 98 22.69 38.76 -12.51
C THR A 98 22.64 39.04 -11.01
N ASN A 99 21.68 39.86 -10.55
CA ASN A 99 21.57 40.26 -9.15
C ASN A 99 20.21 39.86 -8.59
N ASP A 100 20.18 39.61 -7.28
CA ASP A 100 18.95 39.27 -6.55
C ASP A 100 17.96 40.44 -6.52
N LYS A 101 16.68 40.11 -6.36
CA LYS A 101 15.59 41.09 -6.39
C LYS A 101 14.64 40.84 -5.23
N THR A 102 14.28 41.90 -4.52
CA THR A 102 13.17 41.88 -3.58
C THR A 102 11.89 42.25 -4.32
N ASN A 103 10.88 41.39 -4.29
CA ASN A 103 9.56 41.64 -4.84
C ASN A 103 8.56 41.90 -3.70
N ASN A 104 8.17 43.15 -3.50
CA ASN A 104 7.18 43.54 -2.49
C ASN A 104 5.76 43.67 -3.06
N ASN A 105 5.57 43.51 -4.36
CA ASN A 105 4.25 43.68 -4.98
C ASN A 105 4.00 42.65 -6.09
N LEU A 106 4.41 42.94 -7.34
CA LEU A 106 3.92 42.14 -8.46
C LEU A 106 4.99 41.95 -9.56
N MET A 107 5.21 40.69 -9.93
CA MET A 107 5.84 40.33 -11.20
C MET A 107 4.91 39.41 -12.00
N VAL A 108 4.70 39.70 -13.29
CA VAL A 108 3.68 39.06 -14.12
C VAL A 108 4.31 38.54 -15.42
N ALA A 109 3.97 37.31 -15.80
CA ALA A 109 4.13 36.81 -17.16
C ALA A 109 2.78 36.89 -17.89
N ALA A 110 2.63 37.87 -18.79
CA ALA A 110 1.40 38.05 -19.56
C ALA A 110 1.27 37.00 -20.67
N VAL A 111 0.06 36.87 -21.23
CA VAL A 111 -0.27 35.93 -22.32
C VAL A 111 0.82 35.89 -23.40
N GLY A 112 1.28 34.69 -23.74
CA GLY A 112 2.31 34.46 -24.77
C GLY A 112 3.74 34.94 -24.42
N SER A 113 3.93 35.52 -23.22
CA SER A 113 5.22 36.00 -22.73
C SER A 113 5.83 35.01 -21.74
N VAL A 114 7.15 35.07 -21.59
CA VAL A 114 7.87 34.31 -20.57
C VAL A 114 8.61 35.26 -19.64
N LEU A 115 8.41 35.07 -18.33
CA LEU A 115 9.27 35.64 -17.31
C LEU A 115 10.28 34.58 -16.88
N ASP A 116 11.54 34.77 -17.24
CA ASP A 116 12.65 33.90 -16.85
C ASP A 116 13.30 34.44 -15.58
N ILE A 117 13.49 33.58 -14.58
CA ILE A 117 14.24 33.87 -13.36
C ILE A 117 15.49 32.98 -13.41
N ASN A 118 16.65 33.60 -13.64
CA ASN A 118 17.85 32.88 -14.01
C ASN A 118 19.01 33.14 -13.05
N GLY A 119 19.31 32.14 -12.21
CA GLY A 119 20.48 32.11 -11.33
C GLY A 119 20.43 33.10 -10.17
N ILE A 120 19.25 33.61 -9.82
CA ILE A 120 19.07 34.64 -8.79
C ILE A 120 17.99 34.25 -7.78
N MET A 121 17.99 34.96 -6.65
CA MET A 121 16.93 34.98 -5.67
C MET A 121 15.87 36.02 -6.02
N ILE A 122 14.60 35.64 -5.88
CA ILE A 122 13.46 36.54 -5.74
C ILE A 122 12.90 36.40 -4.33
N ASP A 123 13.12 37.41 -3.49
CA ASP A 123 12.57 37.48 -2.14
C ASP A 123 11.18 38.14 -2.19
N GLN A 124 10.13 37.35 -1.90
CA GLN A 124 8.73 37.78 -1.81
C GLN A 124 8.23 37.88 -0.36
N SER A 125 9.11 37.75 0.64
CA SER A 125 8.74 37.79 2.07
C SER A 125 8.06 39.11 2.48
N GLY A 126 8.30 40.19 1.72
CA GLY A 126 7.62 41.49 1.84
C GLY A 126 6.16 41.51 1.36
N GLY A 127 5.58 40.37 0.95
CA GLY A 127 4.21 40.25 0.44
C GLY A 127 4.08 40.31 -1.08
N GLY A 128 5.17 40.03 -1.81
CA GLY A 128 5.14 40.00 -3.27
C GLY A 128 4.40 38.79 -3.84
N MET A 129 3.98 38.92 -5.09
CA MET A 129 3.33 37.87 -5.86
C MET A 129 3.98 37.70 -7.24
N LEU A 130 4.13 36.44 -7.65
CA LEU A 130 4.43 36.04 -9.03
C LEU A 130 3.13 35.59 -9.70
N VAL A 131 2.80 36.14 -10.87
CA VAL A 131 1.57 35.81 -11.59
C VAL A 131 1.88 35.33 -13.00
N ALA A 132 1.45 34.12 -13.33
CA ALA A 132 1.38 33.66 -14.71
C ALA A 132 -0.03 33.96 -15.24
N ASP A 133 -0.19 35.04 -16.00
CA ASP A 133 -1.45 35.50 -16.58
C ASP A 133 -1.55 35.02 -18.03
N GLU A 134 -1.90 33.73 -18.21
CA GLU A 134 -1.80 32.99 -19.48
C GLU A 134 -0.38 32.94 -20.10
N GLY A 135 0.63 33.46 -19.40
CA GLY A 135 2.05 33.35 -19.73
C GLY A 135 2.76 32.24 -18.96
N THR A 136 4.08 32.17 -19.10
CA THR A 136 4.91 31.18 -18.40
C THR A 136 5.91 31.89 -17.49
N ILE A 137 6.05 31.40 -16.26
CA ILE A 137 7.20 31.73 -15.41
C ILE A 137 8.17 30.55 -15.44
N ARG A 138 9.43 30.79 -15.76
CA ARG A 138 10.49 29.77 -15.81
C ARG A 138 11.52 30.01 -14.71
N LEU A 139 11.80 28.95 -13.95
CA LEU A 139 12.86 28.93 -12.93
C LEU A 139 14.08 28.22 -13.50
N VAL A 140 15.20 28.94 -13.61
CA VAL A 140 16.48 28.44 -14.12
C VAL A 140 17.52 28.63 -13.02
N ASN A 141 17.74 27.61 -12.20
CA ASN A 141 18.62 27.67 -11.03
C ASN A 141 18.28 28.85 -10.09
N ALA A 142 16.99 29.10 -9.90
CA ALA A 142 16.48 30.25 -9.17
C ALA A 142 16.16 29.89 -7.71
N THR A 143 16.14 30.89 -6.84
CA THR A 143 15.55 30.78 -5.49
C THR A 143 14.33 31.68 -5.41
N ILE A 144 13.21 31.14 -4.94
CA ILE A 144 12.01 31.92 -4.59
C ILE A 144 11.81 31.77 -3.08
N GLU A 145 11.80 32.91 -2.37
CA GLU A 145 11.65 32.95 -0.91
C GLU A 145 10.33 33.64 -0.53
N GLY A 146 9.48 32.92 0.18
CA GLY A 146 8.16 33.38 0.63
C GLY A 146 7.17 33.70 -0.49
N GLY A 147 6.04 34.28 -0.09
CA GLY A 147 5.03 34.83 -0.99
C GLY A 147 4.21 33.80 -1.79
N ASP A 148 3.42 34.35 -2.71
CA ASP A 148 2.49 33.59 -3.54
C ASP A 148 2.96 33.51 -5.01
N TYR A 149 2.72 32.36 -5.61
CA TYR A 149 2.56 32.19 -7.06
C TYR A 149 1.07 32.00 -7.37
N LEU A 150 0.59 32.64 -8.44
CA LEU A 150 -0.77 32.52 -8.94
C LEU A 150 -0.77 32.24 -10.45
N ALA A 151 -1.58 31.28 -10.88
CA ALA A 151 -1.90 31.09 -12.29
C ALA A 151 -3.29 31.65 -12.63
N ILE A 152 -3.38 32.39 -13.73
CA ILE A 152 -4.65 32.85 -14.32
C ILE A 152 -4.76 32.24 -15.72
N GLY A 153 -5.94 31.71 -16.06
CA GLY A 153 -6.18 31.07 -17.35
C GLY A 153 -5.24 29.88 -17.60
N ALA A 154 -4.53 29.90 -18.72
CA ALA A 154 -3.54 28.88 -19.09
C ALA A 154 -2.14 29.12 -18.48
N GLY A 155 -2.03 30.03 -17.51
CA GLY A 155 -0.76 30.40 -16.88
C GLY A 155 -0.10 29.24 -16.15
N PHE A 156 1.23 29.25 -16.12
CA PHE A 156 2.00 28.10 -15.65
C PHE A 156 3.39 28.45 -15.10
N LEU A 157 3.83 27.75 -14.04
CA LEU A 157 5.17 27.84 -13.45
C LEU A 157 6.00 26.59 -13.76
N GLN A 158 7.17 26.76 -14.37
CA GLN A 158 8.01 25.67 -14.83
C GLN A 158 9.40 25.74 -14.22
N ASN A 159 9.85 24.68 -13.54
CA ASN A 159 11.27 24.47 -13.31
C ASN A 159 11.92 23.92 -14.58
N GLU A 160 12.90 24.65 -15.11
CA GLU A 160 13.42 24.41 -16.45
C GLU A 160 14.31 23.15 -16.53
N LEU A 161 14.42 22.57 -17.72
CA LEU A 161 15.27 21.40 -18.00
C LEU A 161 16.69 21.62 -17.44
N GLY A 162 17.22 20.64 -16.69
CA GLY A 162 18.59 20.72 -16.18
C GLY A 162 18.77 21.65 -14.97
N SER A 163 17.70 22.30 -14.49
CA SER A 163 17.80 23.31 -13.44
C SER A 163 17.59 22.72 -12.05
N THR A 164 18.29 23.31 -11.07
CA THR A 164 18.04 23.08 -9.63
C THR A 164 17.60 24.37 -8.99
N SER A 165 16.30 24.50 -8.71
CA SER A 165 15.72 25.73 -8.12
C SER A 165 15.21 25.45 -6.70
N LEU A 166 15.23 26.45 -5.83
CA LEU A 166 14.73 26.39 -4.46
C LEU A 166 13.39 27.13 -4.33
N LEU A 167 12.41 26.48 -3.71
CA LEU A 167 11.18 27.11 -3.22
C LEU A 167 11.20 27.05 -1.69
N SER A 168 11.34 28.21 -1.04
CA SER A 168 11.43 28.35 0.41
C SER A 168 10.20 29.08 0.93
N GLY A 169 9.30 28.39 1.64
CA GLY A 169 8.08 29.01 2.21
C GLY A 169 7.08 29.54 1.19
N VAL A 170 7.11 29.04 -0.05
CA VAL A 170 6.27 29.52 -1.16
C VAL A 170 4.89 28.88 -1.13
N THR A 171 3.85 29.64 -1.50
CA THR A 171 2.51 29.12 -1.78
C THR A 171 2.22 29.08 -3.28
N LEU A 172 1.96 27.89 -3.83
CA LEU A 172 1.64 27.66 -5.24
C LEU A 172 0.13 27.58 -5.46
N ASN A 173 -0.49 28.68 -5.91
CA ASN A 173 -1.92 28.76 -6.23
C ASN A 173 -2.18 28.60 -7.74
N GLY A 174 -1.59 27.57 -8.35
CA GLY A 174 -1.75 27.33 -9.78
C GLY A 174 -0.96 26.12 -10.27
N PRO A 175 -1.14 25.73 -11.54
CA PRO A 175 -0.38 24.64 -12.14
C PRO A 175 1.13 24.93 -12.16
N SER A 176 1.92 23.90 -11.85
CA SER A 176 3.40 23.95 -11.92
C SER A 176 4.00 22.63 -12.41
N THR A 177 5.24 22.65 -12.92
CA THR A 177 5.95 21.41 -13.30
C THR A 177 7.39 21.42 -12.86
N ILE A 178 7.86 20.21 -12.58
CA ILE A 178 9.27 19.86 -12.52
C ILE A 178 9.58 19.10 -13.81
N ARG A 179 10.42 19.68 -14.68
CA ARG A 179 10.81 19.01 -15.92
C ARG A 179 11.77 17.85 -15.65
N LEU A 180 12.06 17.09 -16.70
CA LEU A 180 13.08 16.04 -16.68
C LEU A 180 14.48 16.63 -16.40
N SER A 181 15.40 15.80 -15.91
CA SER A 181 16.76 16.18 -15.50
C SER A 181 16.82 17.40 -14.57
N SER A 182 15.76 17.68 -13.82
CA SER A 182 15.65 18.91 -13.01
C SER A 182 15.19 18.60 -11.59
N THR A 183 15.55 19.48 -10.66
CA THR A 183 15.22 19.36 -9.24
C THR A 183 14.56 20.64 -8.75
N VAL A 184 13.48 20.51 -8.00
CA VAL A 184 12.99 21.56 -7.10
C VAL A 184 13.38 21.18 -5.68
N GLN A 185 14.07 22.07 -5.00
CA GLN A 185 14.41 21.95 -3.59
C GLN A 185 13.38 22.66 -2.72
N VAL A 186 13.13 22.12 -1.54
CA VAL A 186 12.30 22.71 -0.48
C VAL A 186 13.08 22.61 0.82
N ASP A 187 13.32 23.75 1.47
CA ASP A 187 14.03 23.81 2.75
C ASP A 187 13.05 23.74 3.93
N ALA A 188 13.52 24.11 5.13
CA ALA A 188 12.74 24.02 6.36
C ALA A 188 11.49 24.92 6.39
N ASP A 189 11.41 25.94 5.53
CA ASP A 189 10.25 26.83 5.46
C ASP A 189 9.07 26.19 4.72
N GLY A 190 9.32 25.08 4.01
CA GLY A 190 8.29 24.22 3.43
C GLY A 190 7.68 24.76 2.13
N LEU A 191 6.61 24.10 1.71
CA LEU A 191 5.91 24.37 0.46
C LEU A 191 4.41 24.17 0.66
N THR A 192 3.61 25.18 0.30
CA THR A 192 2.15 25.04 0.24
C THR A 192 1.74 24.88 -1.22
N ASN A 193 1.26 23.70 -1.61
CA ASN A 193 0.76 23.44 -2.96
C ASN A 193 -0.77 23.41 -2.95
N ASN A 194 -1.40 24.42 -3.56
CA ASN A 194 -2.85 24.48 -3.77
C ASN A 194 -3.26 24.13 -5.21
N GLY A 195 -2.30 23.96 -6.10
CA GLY A 195 -2.50 23.61 -7.50
C GLY A 195 -2.12 22.17 -7.83
N VAL A 196 -1.94 21.90 -9.12
CA VAL A 196 -1.41 20.63 -9.63
C VAL A 196 0.06 20.82 -9.97
N MET A 197 0.95 20.13 -9.25
CA MET A 197 2.37 20.04 -9.59
C MET A 197 2.62 18.74 -10.36
N GLN A 198 2.98 18.83 -11.64
CA GLN A 198 3.32 17.64 -12.43
C GLN A 198 4.83 17.42 -12.50
N MET A 199 5.26 16.18 -12.26
CA MET A 199 6.65 15.78 -12.37
C MET A 199 6.83 14.90 -13.61
N ASN A 200 7.89 15.19 -14.38
CA ASN A 200 8.19 14.53 -15.65
C ASN A 200 6.97 14.46 -16.60
N PRO A 201 6.42 15.62 -17.01
CA PRO A 201 5.16 15.70 -17.77
C PRO A 201 5.24 15.16 -19.21
N VAL A 202 6.42 14.75 -19.68
CA VAL A 202 6.65 14.30 -21.07
C VAL A 202 7.01 12.82 -21.18
N GLY A 203 6.98 12.06 -20.09
CA GLY A 203 7.21 10.61 -20.13
C GLY A 203 8.66 10.21 -20.37
N SER A 204 9.62 11.03 -19.94
CA SER A 204 11.05 10.79 -20.15
C SER A 204 11.61 9.74 -19.20
N SER A 205 12.70 9.08 -19.60
CA SER A 205 13.51 8.22 -18.73
C SER A 205 14.58 9.00 -17.92
N ALA A 206 14.48 10.34 -17.87
CA ALA A 206 15.36 11.17 -17.07
C ALA A 206 14.62 11.69 -15.84
N ASN A 207 15.34 11.79 -14.73
CA ASN A 207 14.73 11.98 -13.42
C ASN A 207 14.19 13.40 -13.24
N SER A 208 13.02 13.50 -12.60
CA SER A 208 12.41 14.72 -12.11
C SER A 208 12.28 14.60 -10.60
N ASN A 209 12.88 15.53 -9.86
CA ASN A 209 13.06 15.40 -8.43
C ASN A 209 12.41 16.54 -7.64
N LEU A 210 11.65 16.20 -6.62
CA LEU A 210 11.30 17.09 -5.52
C LEU A 210 12.16 16.69 -4.31
N LEU A 211 13.08 17.56 -3.90
CA LEU A 211 14.07 17.27 -2.86
C LEU A 211 13.85 18.17 -1.65
N PHE A 212 13.61 17.56 -0.50
CA PHE A 212 13.55 18.28 0.77
C PHE A 212 14.94 18.33 1.42
N THR A 213 15.50 19.53 1.52
CA THR A 213 16.82 19.83 2.11
C THR A 213 16.75 20.21 3.59
N GLY A 214 15.54 20.23 4.15
CA GLY A 214 15.24 20.37 5.58
C GLY A 214 13.97 19.61 5.95
N SER A 215 13.75 19.37 7.25
CA SER A 215 12.46 18.85 7.72
C SER A 215 11.39 19.91 7.51
N ALA A 216 10.39 19.61 6.68
CA ALA A 216 9.47 20.62 6.19
C ALA A 216 8.05 20.06 6.03
N THR A 217 7.09 20.98 5.91
CA THR A 217 5.70 20.63 5.59
C THR A 217 5.47 20.78 4.09
N LEU A 218 4.93 19.73 3.47
CA LEU A 218 4.28 19.80 2.17
C LEU A 218 2.77 19.96 2.42
N GLY A 219 2.31 21.20 2.44
CA GLY A 219 0.94 21.57 2.78
C GLY A 219 0.09 21.94 1.57
N GLY A 220 -1.09 22.49 1.83
CA GLY A 220 -2.03 22.96 0.83
C GLY A 220 -3.13 21.95 0.49
N THR A 221 -3.98 22.31 -0.46
CA THR A 221 -5.14 21.52 -0.90
C THR A 221 -4.98 20.91 -2.29
N GLY A 222 -3.80 21.07 -2.88
CA GLY A 222 -3.48 20.64 -4.23
C GLY A 222 -3.03 19.18 -4.31
N GLU A 223 -2.48 18.83 -5.47
CA GLU A 223 -1.92 17.51 -5.73
C GLU A 223 -0.54 17.58 -6.39
N ILE A 224 0.32 16.59 -6.07
CA ILE A 224 1.50 16.25 -6.88
C ILE A 224 1.14 15.05 -7.75
N GLN A 225 1.32 15.19 -9.06
CA GLN A 225 1.21 14.10 -10.03
C GLN A 225 2.60 13.58 -10.41
N MET A 226 2.90 12.35 -9.97
CA MET A 226 4.10 11.64 -10.36
C MET A 226 3.85 10.81 -11.62
N ARG A 227 4.41 11.23 -12.77
CA ARG A 227 3.89 10.76 -14.07
C ARG A 227 4.71 9.64 -14.71
N THR A 228 5.82 9.22 -14.12
CA THR A 228 6.69 8.18 -14.71
C THR A 228 7.23 7.23 -13.64
N GLY A 229 7.12 5.93 -13.92
CA GLY A 229 7.59 4.87 -13.04
C GLY A 229 9.12 4.78 -12.97
N SER A 230 9.60 3.76 -12.27
CA SER A 230 11.03 3.61 -11.92
C SER A 230 11.54 4.85 -11.18
N ASP A 231 12.77 5.28 -11.38
CA ASP A 231 13.41 6.43 -10.74
C ASP A 231 13.22 7.75 -11.49
N ASN A 232 12.35 7.77 -12.50
CA ASN A 232 12.15 8.93 -13.36
C ASN A 232 11.36 10.06 -12.69
N THR A 233 10.61 9.75 -11.63
CA THR A 233 9.94 10.73 -10.78
C THR A 233 10.15 10.39 -9.32
N GLN A 234 10.74 11.31 -8.55
CA GLN A 234 11.17 11.02 -7.19
C GLN A 234 10.85 12.14 -6.20
N ILE A 235 10.28 11.76 -5.05
CA ILE A 235 10.21 12.61 -3.86
C ILE A 235 11.29 12.12 -2.89
N ASN A 236 12.24 13.00 -2.56
CA ASN A 236 13.44 12.68 -1.80
C ASN A 236 13.58 13.61 -0.58
N THR A 237 14.31 13.15 0.43
CA THR A 237 14.83 13.98 1.52
C THR A 237 16.34 13.80 1.58
N ASP A 238 17.06 14.86 1.94
CA ASP A 238 18.42 14.68 2.45
C ASP A 238 18.40 13.84 3.75
N PRO A 239 19.52 13.18 4.12
CA PRO A 239 19.57 12.33 5.30
C PRO A 239 19.12 13.06 6.56
N THR A 240 18.48 12.34 7.49
CA THR A 240 17.98 12.84 8.79
C THR A 240 16.77 13.77 8.76
N PHE A 241 16.37 14.29 7.60
CA PHE A 241 15.16 15.10 7.48
C PHE A 241 13.92 14.25 7.26
N THR A 242 12.77 14.82 7.59
CA THR A 242 11.45 14.17 7.41
C THR A 242 10.46 15.18 6.85
N VAL A 243 9.70 14.74 5.84
CA VAL A 243 8.60 15.53 5.28
C VAL A 243 7.33 15.24 6.05
N THR A 244 6.60 16.30 6.41
CA THR A 244 5.22 16.20 6.88
C THR A 244 4.29 16.47 5.71
N HIS A 245 3.65 15.43 5.18
CA HIS A 245 2.63 15.57 4.13
C HIS A 245 1.30 15.98 4.77
N GLY A 246 0.77 17.13 4.34
CA GLY A 246 -0.40 17.78 4.93
C GLY A 246 -1.72 17.06 4.67
N ALA A 247 -2.66 17.18 5.59
CA ALA A 247 -3.88 16.36 5.61
C ALA A 247 -4.86 16.58 4.45
N SER A 248 -4.83 17.76 3.83
CA SER A 248 -5.68 18.11 2.68
C SER A 248 -4.98 17.93 1.33
N HIS A 249 -3.72 17.49 1.31
CA HIS A 249 -2.92 17.38 0.11
C HIS A 249 -2.89 15.93 -0.41
N GLU A 250 -2.69 15.78 -1.72
CA GLU A 250 -2.59 14.49 -2.39
C GLU A 250 -1.25 14.31 -3.12
N ILE A 251 -0.65 13.13 -3.00
CA ILE A 251 0.44 12.67 -3.86
C ILE A 251 -0.09 11.46 -4.62
N ARG A 252 -0.13 11.53 -5.95
CA ARG A 252 -0.65 10.43 -6.77
C ARG A 252 0.20 10.13 -7.99
N GLY A 253 0.10 8.90 -8.49
CA GLY A 253 0.72 8.48 -9.74
C GLY A 253 1.63 7.28 -9.59
N VAL A 254 2.80 7.34 -10.25
CA VAL A 254 3.82 6.29 -10.31
C VAL A 254 5.21 6.91 -10.16
N GLY A 255 6.19 6.14 -9.66
CA GLY A 255 7.55 6.61 -9.40
C GLY A 255 8.03 6.18 -8.02
N GLN A 256 8.82 7.03 -7.35
CA GLN A 256 9.44 6.70 -6.06
C GLN A 256 9.24 7.78 -5.00
N ILE A 257 8.83 7.34 -3.81
CA ILE A 257 8.93 8.15 -2.60
C ILE A 257 10.05 7.55 -1.75
N ASN A 258 11.24 8.14 -1.91
CA ASN A 258 12.42 7.78 -1.12
C ASN A 258 12.51 8.59 0.17
N ALA A 259 11.82 9.73 0.24
CA ALA A 259 11.76 10.59 1.42
C ALA A 259 11.34 9.83 2.68
N ALA A 260 11.98 10.15 3.81
CA ALA A 260 11.38 9.89 5.11
C ALA A 260 10.15 10.78 5.24
N MET A 261 8.99 10.20 5.59
CA MET A 261 7.72 10.91 5.50
C MET A 261 6.77 10.51 6.62
N VAL A 262 6.11 11.53 7.19
CA VAL A 262 4.86 11.39 7.94
C VAL A 262 3.71 11.75 7.01
N ASN A 263 2.91 10.75 6.62
CA ASN A 263 1.76 10.94 5.75
C ASN A 263 0.50 11.24 6.57
N ASN A 264 0.04 12.50 6.55
CA ASN A 264 -1.28 12.87 7.07
C ASN A 264 -2.34 13.04 5.97
N GLY A 265 -1.92 13.08 4.69
CA GLY A 265 -2.80 13.25 3.52
C GLY A 265 -3.09 11.93 2.80
N THR A 266 -3.32 12.03 1.49
CA THR A 266 -3.54 10.85 0.63
C THR A 266 -2.33 10.57 -0.24
N ILE A 267 -1.79 9.36 -0.18
CA ILE A 267 -0.80 8.86 -1.16
C ILE A 267 -1.46 7.78 -2.00
N ARG A 268 -1.53 7.94 -3.32
CA ARG A 268 -2.31 7.07 -4.21
C ARG A 268 -1.45 6.55 -5.37
N ALA A 269 -1.20 5.25 -5.43
CA ALA A 269 -0.66 4.63 -6.63
C ALA A 269 -1.75 4.63 -7.71
N ASP A 270 -1.52 5.38 -8.78
CA ASP A 270 -2.54 5.67 -9.79
C ASP A 270 -1.96 5.75 -11.21
N VAL A 271 -2.12 4.68 -11.97
CA VAL A 271 -1.72 4.62 -13.37
C VAL A 271 -2.51 5.56 -14.27
N GLY A 272 -3.68 6.07 -13.84
CA GLY A 272 -4.53 6.98 -14.60
C GLY A 272 -3.89 8.35 -14.89
N VAL A 273 -2.91 8.78 -14.09
CA VAL A 273 -2.10 9.98 -14.36
C VAL A 273 -0.72 9.67 -14.94
N ALA A 274 -0.35 8.39 -15.04
CA ALA A 274 0.96 7.95 -15.50
C ALA A 274 1.11 8.07 -17.03
N LEU A 275 2.35 8.28 -17.47
CA LEU A 275 2.77 8.21 -18.87
C LEU A 275 3.60 6.95 -19.16
N SER A 276 4.21 6.36 -18.14
CA SER A 276 4.95 5.09 -18.22
C SER A 276 5.08 4.42 -16.86
N GLY A 277 5.09 3.09 -16.83
CA GLY A 277 5.09 2.30 -15.58
C GLY A 277 3.73 2.29 -14.88
N ASN A 278 3.60 1.46 -13.86
CA ASN A 278 2.36 1.29 -13.09
C ASN A 278 2.60 1.25 -11.56
N ALA A 279 3.85 1.41 -11.11
CA ALA A 279 4.21 1.27 -9.70
C ALA A 279 4.53 2.62 -9.06
N LEU A 280 3.92 2.90 -7.90
CA LEU A 280 4.38 3.88 -6.94
C LEU A 280 5.10 3.14 -5.81
N ALA A 281 6.39 3.39 -5.64
CA ALA A 281 7.18 2.67 -4.68
C ALA A 281 7.62 3.52 -3.48
N LEU A 282 7.34 3.00 -2.29
CA LEU A 282 7.76 3.51 -1.01
C LEU A 282 9.03 2.77 -0.58
N ARG A 283 10.18 3.45 -0.57
CA ARG A 283 11.48 2.79 -0.35
C ARG A 283 12.49 3.70 0.33
N THR A 284 13.70 3.18 0.55
CA THR A 284 14.90 3.84 1.12
C THR A 284 14.78 4.26 2.59
N ASN A 285 13.82 5.09 2.95
CA ASN A 285 13.62 5.56 4.31
C ASN A 285 12.25 5.12 4.84
N ASP A 286 12.20 4.84 6.14
CA ASP A 286 10.97 4.48 6.85
C ASP A 286 9.92 5.60 6.76
N LYS A 287 8.66 5.18 6.80
CA LYS A 287 7.50 6.06 6.65
C LYS A 287 6.51 5.81 7.78
N THR A 288 5.93 6.88 8.28
CA THR A 288 4.79 6.80 9.20
C THR A 288 3.54 7.21 8.43
N ASN A 289 2.52 6.36 8.41
CA ASN A 289 1.22 6.69 7.86
C ASN A 289 0.23 6.94 9.00
N THR A 290 -0.44 8.09 8.96
CA THR A 290 -1.52 8.45 9.88
C THR A 290 -2.85 8.64 9.15
N ALA A 291 -2.88 8.42 7.84
CA ALA A 291 -4.01 8.63 6.95
C ALA A 291 -4.07 7.51 5.90
N VAL A 292 -4.29 7.82 4.62
CA VAL A 292 -4.54 6.80 3.58
C VAL A 292 -3.35 6.68 2.64
N ILE A 293 -2.92 5.44 2.40
CA ILE A 293 -2.09 5.06 1.26
C ILE A 293 -2.87 4.04 0.42
N SER A 294 -3.14 4.31 -0.86
CA SER A 294 -3.97 3.43 -1.69
C SER A 294 -3.32 2.98 -3.00
N SER A 295 -3.86 1.92 -3.59
CA SER A 295 -3.52 1.40 -4.91
C SER A 295 -4.77 1.24 -5.76
N GLU A 296 -4.85 1.96 -6.88
CA GLU A 296 -6.02 1.93 -7.78
C GLU A 296 -5.92 0.83 -8.85
N THR A 297 -7.02 0.59 -9.57
CA THR A 297 -7.09 -0.42 -10.65
C THR A 297 -5.89 -0.35 -11.60
N GLY A 298 -5.22 -1.49 -11.79
CA GLY A 298 -4.04 -1.61 -12.68
C GLY A 298 -2.74 -0.99 -12.14
N SER A 299 -2.79 -0.39 -10.95
CA SER A 299 -1.64 0.21 -10.26
C SER A 299 -1.03 -0.77 -9.26
N VAL A 300 0.23 -0.53 -8.94
CA VAL A 300 0.95 -1.23 -7.87
C VAL A 300 1.45 -0.21 -6.87
N LEU A 301 1.05 -0.35 -5.61
CA LEU A 301 1.72 0.26 -4.48
C LEU A 301 2.79 -0.71 -4.00
N GLU A 302 4.06 -0.35 -4.11
CA GLU A 302 5.17 -1.21 -3.67
C GLU A 302 5.81 -0.66 -2.39
N VAL A 303 5.89 -1.45 -1.33
CA VAL A 303 6.67 -1.14 -0.12
C VAL A 303 7.93 -1.97 -0.18
N THR A 304 9.10 -1.35 -0.31
CA THR A 304 10.37 -2.06 -0.56
C THR A 304 11.39 -1.78 0.54
N GLY A 305 11.71 -2.81 1.34
CA GLY A 305 12.84 -2.80 2.27
C GLY A 305 12.83 -1.71 3.35
N ILE A 306 11.64 -1.18 3.69
CA ILE A 306 11.44 -0.17 4.72
C ILE A 306 10.43 -0.64 5.76
N THR A 307 10.42 0.02 6.91
CA THR A 307 9.31 -0.01 7.85
C THR A 307 8.26 1.03 7.46
N LEU A 308 7.03 0.58 7.25
CA LEU A 308 5.83 1.40 7.15
C LEU A 308 5.04 1.26 8.44
N LEU A 309 5.12 2.28 9.29
CA LEU A 309 4.41 2.34 10.56
C LEU A 309 3.02 2.96 10.36
N GLN A 310 1.96 2.21 10.63
CA GLN A 310 0.58 2.69 10.63
C GLN A 310 0.18 3.13 12.05
N THR A 311 -0.19 4.39 12.23
CA THR A 311 -0.60 4.93 13.55
C THR A 311 -1.89 5.73 13.44
N GLY A 312 -2.64 5.84 14.53
CA GLY A 312 -3.91 6.58 14.51
C GLY A 312 -4.90 6.01 13.50
N ALA A 313 -5.25 6.81 12.49
CA ALA A 313 -6.14 6.43 11.39
C ALA A 313 -5.40 5.89 10.15
N GLY A 314 -4.12 5.51 10.30
CA GLY A 314 -3.33 4.92 9.24
C GLY A 314 -3.96 3.66 8.65
N GLU A 315 -4.19 3.67 7.34
CA GLU A 315 -4.75 2.57 6.56
C GLU A 315 -4.06 2.43 5.19
N ILE A 316 -3.88 1.18 4.75
CA ILE A 316 -3.53 0.86 3.35
C ILE A 316 -4.78 0.35 2.65
N GLN A 317 -5.09 0.90 1.48
CA GLN A 317 -6.24 0.50 0.67
C GLN A 317 -5.77 -0.11 -0.65
N ALA A 318 -5.96 -1.41 -0.81
CA ALA A 318 -5.68 -2.14 -2.03
C ALA A 318 -6.74 -1.94 -3.12
N ASN A 319 -7.82 -1.17 -2.90
CA ASN A 319 -8.94 -0.94 -3.82
C ASN A 319 -9.15 -2.06 -4.86
N ASP A 320 -8.95 -1.78 -6.15
CA ASP A 320 -8.87 -2.77 -7.25
C ASP A 320 -7.42 -2.93 -7.76
N GLY A 321 -6.44 -2.42 -7.01
CA GLY A 321 -5.03 -2.45 -7.32
C GLY A 321 -4.28 -3.54 -6.55
N LEU A 322 -2.95 -3.51 -6.66
CA LEU A 322 -2.07 -4.43 -5.95
C LEU A 322 -1.22 -3.69 -4.92
N VAL A 323 -1.08 -4.26 -3.72
CA VAL A 323 -0.11 -3.82 -2.70
C VAL A 323 1.00 -4.86 -2.56
N ARG A 324 2.22 -4.53 -2.97
CA ARG A 324 3.36 -5.46 -2.95
C ARG A 324 4.32 -5.12 -1.80
N PHE A 325 4.56 -6.08 -0.91
CA PHE A 325 5.57 -5.98 0.15
C PHE A 325 6.84 -6.73 -0.27
N ASN A 326 7.92 -6.01 -0.54
CA ASN A 326 9.12 -6.54 -1.16
C ASN A 326 10.39 -6.23 -0.35
N GLY A 327 11.42 -7.06 -0.51
CA GLY A 327 12.79 -6.75 -0.06
C GLY A 327 12.95 -6.61 1.44
N GLY A 328 12.17 -7.33 2.25
CA GLY A 328 12.20 -7.24 3.71
C GLY A 328 11.35 -6.10 4.27
N ALA A 329 10.33 -5.65 3.54
CA ALA A 329 9.42 -4.62 4.00
C ALA A 329 8.72 -5.03 5.30
N THR A 330 8.55 -4.09 6.23
CA THR A 330 7.81 -4.28 7.47
C THR A 330 6.58 -3.39 7.50
N LEU A 331 5.40 -3.97 7.68
CA LEU A 331 4.19 -3.23 8.04
C LEU A 331 3.94 -3.40 9.54
N SER A 332 3.85 -2.28 10.26
CA SER A 332 3.63 -2.29 11.71
C SER A 332 2.33 -1.58 12.05
N GLY A 333 1.42 -2.29 12.71
CA GLY A 333 0.10 -1.81 13.10
C GLY A 333 -0.85 -1.59 11.93
N GLY A 334 -2.01 -1.01 12.25
CA GLY A 334 -2.99 -0.54 11.26
C GLY A 334 -3.75 -1.64 10.52
N ARG A 335 -4.40 -1.21 9.43
CA ARG A 335 -5.26 -2.06 8.60
C ARG A 335 -4.80 -2.06 7.15
N ILE A 336 -4.95 -3.20 6.49
CA ILE A 336 -5.02 -3.31 5.02
C ILE A 336 -6.48 -3.63 4.66
N GLU A 337 -7.04 -2.86 3.75
CA GLU A 337 -8.42 -2.97 3.27
C GLU A 337 -8.43 -3.12 1.75
N SER A 338 -9.39 -3.88 1.21
CA SER A 338 -9.62 -3.97 -0.22
C SER A 338 -11.05 -3.55 -0.53
N THR A 339 -11.22 -2.81 -1.62
CA THR A 339 -12.55 -2.46 -2.13
C THR A 339 -12.65 -2.99 -3.56
N GLY A 340 -13.36 -4.09 -3.75
CA GLY A 340 -13.45 -4.73 -5.06
C GLY A 340 -12.47 -5.91 -5.14
N THR A 341 -11.58 -5.92 -6.14
CA THR A 341 -10.69 -7.07 -6.42
C THR A 341 -9.25 -6.88 -5.99
N GLY A 342 -8.95 -5.84 -5.20
CA GLY A 342 -7.59 -5.55 -4.78
C GLY A 342 -7.04 -6.59 -3.83
N GLU A 343 -5.72 -6.77 -3.89
CA GLU A 343 -4.99 -7.78 -3.12
C GLU A 343 -3.65 -7.23 -2.61
N TYR A 344 -3.05 -7.94 -1.66
CA TYR A 344 -1.64 -7.74 -1.34
C TYR A 344 -0.81 -8.98 -1.65
N GLU A 345 0.48 -8.80 -1.90
CA GLU A 345 1.41 -9.91 -2.10
C GLU A 345 2.75 -9.71 -1.39
N VAL A 346 3.34 -10.83 -0.97
CA VAL A 346 4.78 -10.98 -0.80
C VAL A 346 5.28 -11.68 -2.07
N PRO A 347 5.98 -10.99 -2.98
CA PRO A 347 6.29 -11.53 -4.30
C PRO A 347 7.35 -12.63 -4.19
N ASN A 348 7.54 -13.36 -5.29
CA ASN A 348 8.52 -14.43 -5.38
C ASN A 348 9.93 -13.97 -4.97
N SER A 349 10.67 -14.84 -4.27
CA SER A 349 12.04 -14.60 -3.82
C SER A 349 12.17 -13.35 -2.94
N SER A 350 11.16 -13.10 -2.10
CA SER A 350 11.07 -11.91 -1.26
C SER A 350 10.71 -12.24 0.17
N SER A 351 10.73 -11.21 1.01
CA SER A 351 10.27 -11.32 2.39
C SER A 351 9.53 -10.06 2.83
N ALA A 352 8.61 -10.24 3.76
CA ALA A 352 7.92 -9.16 4.45
C ALA A 352 7.67 -9.53 5.92
N THR A 353 7.46 -8.53 6.76
CA THR A 353 7.05 -8.70 8.15
C THR A 353 5.76 -7.94 8.42
N PHE A 354 4.74 -8.62 8.96
CA PHE A 354 3.56 -8.00 9.53
C PHE A 354 3.67 -8.03 11.06
N HIS A 355 3.67 -6.86 11.69
CA HIS A 355 3.73 -6.69 13.13
C HIS A 355 2.41 -6.09 13.61
N GLU A 356 1.53 -6.91 14.21
CA GLU A 356 0.24 -6.46 14.75
C GLU A 356 -0.70 -5.83 13.70
N VAL A 357 -0.75 -6.43 12.51
CA VAL A 357 -1.54 -5.95 11.37
C VAL A 357 -2.93 -6.58 11.35
N THR A 358 -3.95 -5.82 10.99
CA THR A 358 -5.27 -6.35 10.60
C THR A 358 -5.43 -6.33 9.08
N SER A 359 -5.58 -7.48 8.46
CA SER A 359 -5.83 -7.64 7.02
C SER A 359 -7.31 -7.97 6.76
N ASN A 360 -7.96 -7.18 5.91
CA ASN A 360 -9.29 -7.44 5.34
C ASN A 360 -9.18 -7.43 3.81
N THR A 361 -8.13 -8.06 3.32
CA THR A 361 -7.73 -8.04 1.91
C THR A 361 -7.20 -9.41 1.54
N PRO A 362 -7.56 -9.96 0.37
CA PRO A 362 -6.92 -11.17 -0.13
C PRO A 362 -5.41 -10.98 -0.22
N GLY A 363 -4.68 -12.00 0.19
CA GLY A 363 -3.23 -11.96 0.28
C GLY A 363 -2.58 -13.15 -0.39
N GLU A 364 -1.38 -12.95 -0.96
CA GLU A 364 -0.54 -14.03 -1.47
C GLU A 364 0.86 -14.00 -0.87
N VAL A 365 1.38 -15.19 -0.53
CA VAL A 365 2.80 -15.42 -0.26
C VAL A 365 3.37 -16.24 -1.40
N GLY A 366 4.20 -15.61 -2.22
CA GLY A 366 4.77 -16.18 -3.42
C GLY A 366 5.82 -17.27 -3.18
N LEU A 367 6.51 -17.63 -4.26
CA LEU A 367 7.49 -18.72 -4.31
C LEU A 367 8.83 -18.31 -3.71
N ALA A 368 9.48 -19.21 -2.97
CA ALA A 368 10.72 -18.92 -2.25
C ALA A 368 10.61 -17.62 -1.42
N SER A 369 9.45 -17.41 -0.79
CA SER A 369 9.14 -16.17 -0.09
C SER A 369 8.65 -16.40 1.33
N THR A 370 8.78 -15.38 2.18
CA THR A 370 8.42 -15.48 3.59
C THR A 370 7.62 -14.26 4.06
N LEU A 371 6.44 -14.50 4.62
CA LEU A 371 5.71 -13.54 5.43
C LEU A 371 5.96 -13.84 6.91
N THR A 372 6.70 -12.99 7.60
CA THR A 372 6.93 -13.10 9.04
C THR A 372 5.80 -12.42 9.80
N ILE A 373 5.16 -13.11 10.73
CA ILE A 373 4.16 -12.55 11.63
C ILE A 373 4.82 -12.35 13.00
N SER A 374 4.79 -11.13 13.52
CA SER A 374 5.49 -10.78 14.77
C SER A 374 4.60 -9.97 15.73
N GLY A 375 5.13 -9.66 16.92
CA GLY A 375 4.33 -9.06 17.99
C GLY A 375 3.39 -10.08 18.59
N VAL A 376 2.15 -9.69 18.91
CA VAL A 376 1.11 -10.64 19.35
C VAL A 376 0.52 -11.47 18.20
N GLY A 377 0.79 -11.13 16.95
CA GLY A 377 0.26 -11.83 15.77
C GLY A 377 -0.29 -10.89 14.69
N MET A 378 -1.20 -11.43 13.88
CA MET A 378 -2.00 -10.66 12.93
C MET A 378 -3.49 -11.02 13.04
N VAL A 379 -4.35 -10.13 12.57
CA VAL A 379 -5.75 -10.45 12.29
C VAL A 379 -5.90 -10.64 10.78
N ASN A 380 -6.37 -11.80 10.35
CA ASN A 380 -6.69 -12.14 8.96
C ASN A 380 -8.21 -12.34 8.81
N ASN A 381 -8.86 -11.45 8.07
CA ASN A 381 -10.31 -11.49 7.82
C ASN A 381 -10.67 -11.95 6.41
N ASP A 382 -9.67 -12.25 5.57
CA ASP A 382 -9.85 -12.65 4.18
C ASP A 382 -8.99 -13.88 3.84
N LEU A 383 -8.93 -14.27 2.58
CA LEU A 383 -8.12 -15.38 2.10
C LEU A 383 -6.64 -14.97 1.97
N LEU A 384 -5.75 -15.67 2.66
CA LEU A 384 -4.30 -15.62 2.48
C LEU A 384 -3.81 -16.95 1.89
N VAL A 385 -3.33 -16.92 0.64
CA VAL A 385 -2.83 -18.10 -0.07
C VAL A 385 -1.32 -18.19 -0.01
N VAL A 386 -0.79 -19.35 0.39
CA VAL A 386 0.66 -19.59 0.44
C VAL A 386 1.08 -20.50 -0.69
N ASN A 387 2.05 -20.06 -1.50
CA ASN A 387 2.50 -20.70 -2.74
C ASN A 387 1.32 -21.01 -3.69
N PRO A 388 0.64 -19.96 -4.20
CA PRO A 388 -0.55 -20.10 -5.06
C PRO A 388 -0.25 -20.82 -6.39
N ALA A 389 1.00 -20.81 -6.85
CA ALA A 389 1.40 -21.51 -8.07
C ALA A 389 1.62 -23.03 -7.89
N ASN A 390 1.50 -23.56 -6.66
CA ASN A 390 1.78 -24.97 -6.33
C ASN A 390 3.12 -25.44 -6.90
N SER A 391 4.15 -24.61 -6.73
CA SER A 391 5.49 -24.92 -7.22
C SER A 391 6.30 -25.65 -6.15
N SER A 392 7.42 -26.26 -6.52
CA SER A 392 8.37 -26.85 -5.58
C SER A 392 9.24 -25.84 -4.83
N ALA A 393 9.03 -24.54 -5.04
CA ALA A 393 9.72 -23.49 -4.30
C ALA A 393 8.82 -23.03 -3.15
N ASP A 394 9.35 -23.08 -1.94
CA ASP A 394 8.57 -22.96 -0.71
C ASP A 394 7.99 -21.54 -0.54
N GLY A 395 6.71 -21.45 -0.19
CA GLY A 395 6.09 -20.25 0.36
C GLY A 395 5.88 -20.45 1.85
N LEU A 396 6.22 -19.45 2.66
CA LEU A 396 6.28 -19.60 4.10
C LEU A 396 5.59 -18.46 4.86
N ILE A 397 4.78 -18.81 5.85
CA ILE A 397 4.40 -17.92 6.95
C ILE A 397 5.27 -18.27 8.17
N ALA A 398 6.03 -17.31 8.68
CA ALA A 398 7.00 -17.54 9.76
C ALA A 398 6.59 -16.91 11.09
N PHE A 399 6.73 -17.65 12.20
CA PHE A 399 6.51 -17.20 13.58
C PHE A 399 7.82 -17.24 14.40
N PRO A 400 8.55 -16.11 14.53
CA PRO A 400 9.82 -16.08 15.24
C PRO A 400 9.69 -16.20 16.78
N ALA A 401 8.47 -16.05 17.30
CA ALA A 401 8.07 -16.26 18.70
C ALA A 401 6.59 -16.66 18.73
N ASP A 402 6.08 -17.06 19.90
CA ASP A 402 4.67 -17.41 20.07
C ASP A 402 3.76 -16.31 19.53
N GLY A 403 2.76 -16.68 18.74
CA GLY A 403 1.91 -15.72 18.04
C GLY A 403 0.59 -16.30 17.57
N PHE A 404 -0.32 -15.40 17.20
CA PHE A 404 -1.67 -15.73 16.79
C PHE A 404 -1.93 -15.33 15.33
N ILE A 405 -2.77 -16.10 14.65
CA ILE A 405 -3.61 -15.59 13.57
C ILE A 405 -5.02 -15.52 14.11
N ASN A 406 -5.54 -14.30 14.22
CA ASN A 406 -6.79 -13.93 14.86
C ASN A 406 -6.81 -14.20 16.37
N THR A 407 -7.08 -13.16 17.16
CA THR A 407 -7.30 -13.31 18.61
C THR A 407 -8.78 -13.40 18.99
N GLY A 408 -9.68 -13.67 18.02
CA GLY A 408 -11.09 -13.98 18.26
C GLY A 408 -12.14 -13.20 17.47
N THR A 409 -11.76 -12.29 16.55
CA THR A 409 -12.73 -11.49 15.78
C THR A 409 -12.65 -11.69 14.27
N GLY A 410 -11.70 -12.48 13.77
CA GLY A 410 -11.50 -12.66 12.34
C GLY A 410 -11.94 -14.03 11.85
N THR A 411 -12.51 -14.05 10.65
CA THR A 411 -13.08 -15.25 10.01
C THR A 411 -12.40 -15.60 8.69
N GLY A 412 -11.20 -15.06 8.45
CA GLY A 412 -10.43 -15.33 7.24
C GLY A 412 -9.92 -16.76 7.15
N GLU A 413 -9.16 -17.02 6.10
CA GLU A 413 -8.58 -18.32 5.80
C GLU A 413 -7.09 -18.15 5.47
N VAL A 414 -6.24 -19.04 6.00
CA VAL A 414 -4.91 -19.29 5.44
C VAL A 414 -4.98 -20.61 4.69
N ASN A 415 -4.76 -20.57 3.38
CA ASN A 415 -4.74 -21.75 2.51
C ASN A 415 -3.29 -22.11 2.15
N LEU A 416 -2.83 -23.24 2.69
CA LEU A 416 -1.54 -23.83 2.33
C LEU A 416 -1.68 -24.62 1.02
N PHE A 417 -1.60 -23.89 -0.09
CA PHE A 417 -2.02 -24.38 -1.41
C PHE A 417 -1.13 -25.50 -1.99
N GLY A 418 0.18 -25.33 -1.84
CA GLY A 418 1.23 -26.27 -2.20
C GLY A 418 1.27 -27.50 -1.29
N THR A 419 1.78 -28.60 -1.81
CA THR A 419 1.85 -29.87 -1.07
C THR A 419 3.12 -30.00 -0.23
N GLY A 420 2.98 -30.63 0.95
CA GLY A 420 4.10 -30.85 1.86
C GLY A 420 4.80 -29.53 2.22
N ASN A 421 6.12 -29.48 2.09
CA ASN A 421 6.91 -28.32 2.50
C ASN A 421 6.86 -27.14 1.51
N ASN A 422 6.13 -27.26 0.40
CA ASN A 422 6.01 -26.18 -0.57
C ASN A 422 5.14 -25.02 -0.05
N SER A 423 4.21 -25.27 0.88
CA SER A 423 3.45 -24.23 1.59
C SER A 423 3.51 -24.50 3.08
N GLN A 424 4.04 -23.57 3.85
CA GLN A 424 4.34 -23.80 5.25
C GLN A 424 3.85 -22.70 6.18
N ILE A 425 3.52 -23.12 7.40
CA ILE A 425 3.60 -22.28 8.60
C ILE A 425 4.76 -22.86 9.42
N ASP A 426 5.81 -22.08 9.69
CA ASP A 426 7.03 -22.53 10.38
C ASP A 426 7.47 -21.50 11.43
N GLY A 427 8.31 -21.92 12.37
CA GLY A 427 9.01 -21.04 13.28
C GLY A 427 9.22 -21.65 14.66
N PRO A 428 10.17 -21.11 15.45
CA PRO A 428 10.45 -21.62 16.79
C PRO A 428 9.35 -21.30 17.82
N GLY A 429 8.39 -20.43 17.50
CA GLY A 429 7.26 -20.09 18.36
C GLY A 429 6.06 -21.00 18.18
N VAL A 430 5.23 -21.12 19.21
CA VAL A 430 3.95 -21.81 19.12
C VAL A 430 2.97 -20.98 18.31
N PHE A 431 2.41 -21.58 17.25
CA PHE A 431 1.39 -20.96 16.43
C PHE A 431 -0.01 -21.25 16.98
N SER A 432 -0.83 -20.21 17.15
CA SER A 432 -2.24 -20.34 17.54
C SER A 432 -3.20 -19.84 16.46
N ASN A 433 -4.08 -20.73 16.00
CA ASN A 433 -5.21 -20.38 15.12
C ASN A 433 -6.41 -19.92 15.97
N GLY A 434 -6.87 -18.69 15.76
CA GLY A 434 -7.94 -18.08 16.53
C GLY A 434 -9.35 -18.60 16.24
N PRO A 435 -10.31 -18.37 17.16
CA PRO A 435 -11.73 -18.65 16.91
C PRO A 435 -12.24 -18.07 15.59
N GLY A 436 -12.97 -18.87 14.83
CA GLY A 436 -13.58 -18.48 13.56
C GLY A 436 -12.64 -18.43 12.35
N HIS A 437 -11.32 -18.51 12.53
CA HIS A 437 -10.35 -18.51 11.44
C HIS A 437 -10.07 -19.93 10.94
N THR A 438 -9.87 -20.07 9.63
CA THR A 438 -9.60 -21.36 8.98
C THR A 438 -8.14 -21.49 8.59
N ILE A 439 -7.52 -22.64 8.91
CA ILE A 439 -6.31 -23.10 8.22
C ILE A 439 -6.71 -24.28 7.34
N SER A 440 -6.47 -24.15 6.05
CA SER A 440 -6.81 -25.15 5.05
C SER A 440 -5.60 -25.55 4.20
N GLY A 441 -5.77 -26.52 3.32
CA GLY A 441 -4.81 -26.84 2.28
C GLY A 441 -4.14 -28.20 2.45
N ARG A 442 -2.99 -28.34 1.79
CA ARG A 442 -2.22 -29.60 1.70
C ARG A 442 -0.76 -29.46 2.11
N GLY A 443 -0.43 -28.31 2.71
CA GLY A 443 0.92 -27.98 3.12
C GLY A 443 1.32 -28.58 4.47
N THR A 444 2.23 -27.91 5.16
CA THR A 444 2.77 -28.34 6.45
C THR A 444 2.71 -27.21 7.48
N ILE A 445 2.23 -27.50 8.69
CA ILE A 445 2.41 -26.69 9.90
C ILE A 445 3.65 -27.27 10.62
N ASP A 446 4.81 -26.67 10.42
CA ASP A 446 6.11 -27.14 10.91
C ASP A 446 6.47 -26.54 12.28
N THR A 447 5.52 -26.51 13.21
CA THR A 447 5.71 -26.03 14.58
C THR A 447 4.64 -26.62 15.52
N ASP A 448 4.81 -26.43 16.83
CA ASP A 448 3.76 -26.70 17.81
C ASP A 448 2.55 -25.79 17.55
N PHE A 449 1.37 -26.38 17.58
CA PHE A 449 0.17 -25.79 17.03
C PHE A 449 -1.03 -25.89 17.98
N ILE A 450 -1.70 -24.76 18.22
CA ILE A 450 -2.96 -24.69 18.95
C ILE A 450 -4.07 -24.30 17.98
N ASN A 451 -5.05 -25.19 17.78
CA ASN A 451 -6.23 -24.88 17.00
C ASN A 451 -7.40 -24.43 17.88
N GLY A 452 -7.65 -23.12 17.92
CA GLY A 452 -8.88 -22.53 18.42
C GLY A 452 -9.92 -22.22 17.33
N GLY A 453 -9.54 -22.31 16.06
CA GLY A 453 -10.39 -22.08 14.89
C GLY A 453 -10.76 -23.38 14.17
N ILE A 454 -10.77 -23.33 12.84
CA ILE A 454 -11.11 -24.46 11.97
C ILE A 454 -9.84 -24.99 11.31
N ILE A 455 -9.62 -26.31 11.38
CA ILE A 455 -8.68 -27.02 10.51
C ILE A 455 -9.47 -27.73 9.41
N ALA A 456 -9.16 -27.45 8.15
CA ALA A 456 -9.83 -28.06 7.00
C ALA A 456 -8.77 -28.59 6.01
N PRO A 457 -8.23 -29.81 6.21
CA PRO A 457 -7.30 -30.40 5.26
C PRO A 457 -7.93 -30.50 3.88
N GLY A 458 -7.10 -30.51 2.83
CA GLY A 458 -7.60 -30.45 1.46
C GLY A 458 -7.75 -29.02 0.94
N ASN A 459 -8.04 -28.88 -0.35
CA ASN A 459 -8.18 -27.57 -1.00
C ASN A 459 -9.23 -27.68 -2.10
N ASN A 460 -10.50 -27.61 -1.68
CA ASN A 460 -11.69 -27.91 -2.50
C ASN A 460 -11.65 -29.31 -3.15
N ALA A 461 -10.90 -30.21 -2.52
CA ALA A 461 -10.73 -31.61 -2.88
C ALA A 461 -9.98 -32.29 -1.75
N ILE A 462 -10.28 -33.57 -1.59
CA ILE A 462 -9.61 -34.49 -0.68
C ILE A 462 -8.08 -34.30 -0.69
N GLY A 463 -7.51 -34.03 0.49
CA GLY A 463 -6.08 -33.82 0.66
C GLY A 463 -5.56 -34.12 2.06
N THR A 464 -4.24 -34.03 2.21
CA THR A 464 -3.57 -34.19 3.51
C THR A 464 -2.91 -32.88 3.90
N LEU A 465 -3.28 -32.34 5.06
CA LEU A 465 -2.56 -31.28 5.75
C LEU A 465 -1.62 -31.94 6.76
N ASN A 466 -0.38 -31.46 6.87
CA ASN A 466 0.62 -32.04 7.76
C ASN A 466 0.89 -31.13 8.96
N ALA A 467 1.22 -31.71 10.12
CA ALA A 467 1.79 -30.98 11.24
C ALA A 467 2.97 -31.77 11.83
N SER A 468 4.11 -31.11 12.05
CA SER A 468 5.31 -31.78 12.57
C SER A 468 5.38 -31.80 14.09
N GLY A 469 4.91 -30.72 14.73
CA GLY A 469 4.88 -30.54 16.19
C GLY A 469 3.70 -31.19 16.89
N ASP A 470 3.56 -30.89 18.17
CA ASP A 470 2.38 -31.26 18.95
C ASP A 470 1.19 -30.37 18.56
N VAL A 471 0.01 -30.98 18.47
CA VAL A 471 -1.24 -30.29 18.13
C VAL A 471 -2.21 -30.36 19.30
N LEU A 472 -2.65 -29.20 19.76
CA LEU A 472 -3.75 -29.05 20.70
C LEU A 472 -4.99 -28.54 19.99
N MET A 473 -6.04 -29.37 19.91
CA MET A 473 -7.38 -28.91 19.53
C MET A 473 -8.05 -28.31 20.76
N ALA A 474 -8.39 -27.02 20.72
CA ALA A 474 -9.12 -26.38 21.81
C ALA A 474 -10.59 -26.87 21.86
N SER A 475 -11.24 -26.75 23.02
CA SER A 475 -12.62 -27.21 23.22
C SER A 475 -13.68 -26.48 22.37
N PHE A 476 -13.31 -25.36 21.77
CA PHE A 476 -14.14 -24.56 20.86
C PHE A 476 -13.60 -24.55 19.42
N GLY A 477 -12.47 -25.20 19.17
CA GLY A 477 -11.97 -25.38 17.81
C GLY A 477 -12.71 -26.50 17.09
N SER A 478 -12.57 -26.57 15.77
CA SER A 478 -13.11 -27.64 14.95
C SER A 478 -12.11 -28.19 13.94
N MET A 479 -12.38 -29.42 13.49
CA MET A 479 -11.75 -30.05 12.35
C MET A 479 -12.82 -30.46 11.35
N THR A 480 -12.71 -30.01 10.11
CA THR A 480 -13.58 -30.39 9.00
C THR A 480 -12.88 -31.41 8.12
N ILE A 481 -13.55 -32.52 7.81
CA ILE A 481 -13.03 -33.60 6.97
C ILE A 481 -14.02 -33.89 5.84
N GLU A 482 -13.58 -33.72 4.59
CA GLU A 482 -14.28 -34.22 3.41
C GLU A 482 -14.02 -35.71 3.20
N ILE A 483 -15.06 -36.48 2.90
CA ILE A 483 -14.95 -37.90 2.51
C ILE A 483 -15.52 -38.12 1.12
N GLY A 484 -14.89 -39.00 0.35
CA GLY A 484 -15.27 -39.26 -1.04
C GLY A 484 -15.15 -40.72 -1.45
N PRO A 485 -15.41 -41.03 -2.73
CA PRO A 485 -15.40 -42.40 -3.22
C PRO A 485 -14.00 -43.02 -3.21
N GLY A 486 -13.94 -44.35 -3.36
CA GLY A 486 -12.68 -45.05 -3.59
C GLY A 486 -11.73 -45.09 -2.39
N ASN A 487 -12.27 -44.96 -1.18
CA ASN A 487 -11.50 -44.96 0.06
C ASN A 487 -10.59 -43.74 0.24
N THR A 488 -11.12 -42.57 -0.09
CA THR A 488 -10.41 -41.30 -0.01
C THR A 488 -11.11 -40.37 0.98
N SER A 489 -10.32 -39.70 1.81
CA SER A 489 -10.78 -38.67 2.73
C SER A 489 -9.70 -37.62 2.91
N ASP A 490 -10.12 -36.45 3.33
CA ASP A 490 -9.22 -35.53 3.99
C ASP A 490 -8.53 -36.21 5.16
N ARG A 491 -7.30 -35.77 5.42
CA ARG A 491 -6.50 -36.27 6.51
C ARG A 491 -5.68 -35.16 7.14
N PHE A 492 -5.73 -35.08 8.48
CA PHE A 492 -4.76 -34.31 9.23
C PHE A 492 -3.63 -35.23 9.72
N ALA A 493 -2.44 -35.10 9.12
CA ALA A 493 -1.29 -35.96 9.40
C ALA A 493 -0.32 -35.28 10.37
N ILE A 494 -0.40 -35.65 11.64
CA ILE A 494 0.41 -35.10 12.73
C ILE A 494 1.55 -36.09 13.04
N THR A 495 2.78 -35.62 13.24
CA THR A 495 3.89 -36.49 13.70
C THR A 495 4.11 -36.43 15.21
N GLY A 496 3.75 -35.31 15.85
CA GLY A 496 3.71 -35.17 17.30
C GLY A 496 2.46 -35.77 17.94
N THR A 497 2.10 -35.27 19.11
CA THR A 497 0.91 -35.64 19.87
C THR A 497 -0.30 -34.85 19.40
N ALA A 498 -1.41 -35.52 19.10
CA ALA A 498 -2.70 -34.92 18.84
C ALA A 498 -3.56 -34.96 20.12
N THR A 499 -3.71 -33.83 20.80
CA THR A 499 -4.63 -33.69 21.94
C THR A 499 -5.98 -33.17 21.44
N LEU A 500 -6.98 -34.05 21.46
CA LEU A 500 -8.29 -33.79 20.86
C LEU A 500 -9.29 -33.23 21.87
N ALA A 501 -10.04 -32.23 21.41
CA ALA A 501 -11.22 -31.63 22.02
C ALA A 501 -12.01 -30.94 20.88
N GLY A 502 -13.07 -30.21 21.21
CA GLY A 502 -13.83 -29.43 20.24
C GLY A 502 -14.70 -30.29 19.34
N THR A 503 -14.91 -29.85 18.09
CA THR A 503 -15.85 -30.46 17.16
C THR A 503 -15.15 -31.13 15.99
N LEU A 504 -15.60 -32.33 15.62
CA LEU A 504 -15.32 -32.95 14.33
C LEU A 504 -16.54 -32.79 13.42
N ASP A 505 -16.33 -32.18 12.26
CA ASP A 505 -17.34 -32.01 11.22
C ASP A 505 -16.98 -32.89 10.01
N VAL A 506 -17.86 -33.82 9.64
CA VAL A 506 -17.66 -34.69 8.48
C VAL A 506 -18.61 -34.26 7.36
N ILE A 507 -18.04 -33.96 6.19
CA ILE A 507 -18.79 -33.58 4.99
C ILE A 507 -18.52 -34.55 3.84
N LEU A 508 -19.49 -34.67 2.93
CA LEU A 508 -19.35 -35.49 1.72
C LEU A 508 -18.78 -34.63 0.59
N ALA A 509 -17.83 -35.20 -0.16
CA ALA A 509 -17.39 -34.64 -1.43
C ALA A 509 -18.56 -34.53 -2.41
N ASP A 510 -18.46 -33.62 -3.37
CA ASP A 510 -19.50 -33.39 -4.37
C ASP A 510 -19.94 -34.69 -5.08
N ALA A 511 -21.26 -34.90 -5.11
CA ALA A 511 -21.92 -36.08 -5.68
C ALA A 511 -21.57 -37.44 -5.03
N PHE A 512 -20.87 -37.45 -3.89
CA PHE A 512 -20.67 -38.65 -3.09
C PHE A 512 -21.85 -38.87 -2.14
N THR A 513 -22.33 -40.11 -2.07
CA THR A 513 -23.30 -40.55 -1.05
C THR A 513 -22.62 -41.54 -0.13
N GLN A 514 -23.00 -41.56 1.14
CA GLN A 514 -22.47 -42.49 2.11
C GLN A 514 -22.66 -43.94 1.64
N THR A 515 -21.62 -44.77 1.75
CA THR A 515 -21.64 -46.19 1.39
C THR A 515 -21.33 -47.08 2.58
N LEU A 516 -21.75 -48.35 2.50
CA LEU A 516 -21.41 -49.37 3.48
C LEU A 516 -19.89 -49.62 3.48
N ASN A 517 -19.34 -49.89 4.67
CA ASN A 517 -17.95 -50.29 4.89
C ASN A 517 -16.91 -49.23 4.48
N ILE A 518 -17.25 -47.95 4.65
CA ILE A 518 -16.26 -46.87 4.71
C ILE A 518 -15.33 -47.12 5.89
N ASP A 519 -14.03 -46.95 5.67
CA ASP A 519 -13.00 -47.14 6.69
C ASP A 519 -11.80 -46.23 6.41
N TYR A 520 -11.96 -44.95 6.77
CA TYR A 520 -11.06 -43.89 6.35
C TYR A 520 -10.24 -43.39 7.54
N THR A 521 -8.93 -43.34 7.39
CA THR A 521 -8.05 -42.69 8.37
C THR A 521 -8.08 -41.17 8.14
N ILE A 522 -8.73 -40.46 9.06
CA ILE A 522 -8.94 -39.00 8.97
C ILE A 522 -7.91 -38.21 9.78
N LEU A 523 -7.23 -38.86 10.73
CA LEU A 523 -6.12 -38.29 11.48
C LEU A 523 -5.07 -39.36 11.77
N THR A 524 -3.80 -39.01 11.62
CA THR A 524 -2.67 -39.80 12.13
C THR A 524 -1.87 -38.95 13.11
N ALA A 525 -1.29 -39.56 14.14
CA ALA A 525 -0.47 -38.87 15.14
C ALA A 525 0.63 -39.81 15.67
N GLY A 526 1.71 -39.24 16.21
CA GLY A 526 2.65 -40.00 17.04
C GLY A 526 1.99 -40.55 18.30
N SER A 527 1.03 -39.80 18.85
CA SER A 527 0.08 -40.27 19.86
C SER A 527 -1.24 -39.49 19.78
N VAL A 528 -2.37 -40.16 19.96
CA VAL A 528 -3.69 -39.53 20.11
C VAL A 528 -4.11 -39.53 21.58
N VAL A 529 -4.48 -38.37 22.10
CA VAL A 529 -4.94 -38.16 23.48
C VAL A 529 -6.31 -37.50 23.47
N GLY A 530 -7.26 -38.06 24.21
CA GLY A 530 -8.63 -37.54 24.28
C GLY A 530 -9.48 -37.92 23.05
N THR A 531 -10.64 -37.27 22.93
CA THR A 531 -11.60 -37.43 21.83
C THR A 531 -12.17 -36.07 21.47
N PHE A 532 -12.80 -35.94 20.29
CA PHE A 532 -13.63 -34.76 20.04
C PHE A 532 -14.80 -34.72 21.05
N ASN A 533 -15.19 -33.51 21.46
CA ASN A 533 -16.32 -33.30 22.36
C ASN A 533 -17.65 -33.45 21.63
N THR A 534 -17.69 -33.04 20.36
CA THR A 534 -18.85 -33.12 19.48
C THR A 534 -18.43 -33.76 18.16
N GLU A 535 -19.21 -34.71 17.67
CA GLU A 535 -18.99 -35.39 16.40
C GLU A 535 -20.23 -35.18 15.52
N ASN A 536 -20.11 -34.31 14.52
CA ASN A 536 -21.16 -34.05 13.54
C ASN A 536 -21.00 -35.03 12.38
N LEU A 537 -21.58 -36.22 12.56
CA LEU A 537 -21.44 -37.36 11.67
C LEU A 537 -22.65 -37.52 10.75
N LEU A 538 -22.43 -38.24 9.65
CA LEU A 538 -23.44 -38.54 8.66
C LEU A 538 -24.26 -39.78 9.05
N VAL A 539 -25.58 -39.70 8.89
CA VAL A 539 -26.51 -40.83 9.08
C VAL A 539 -27.38 -40.95 7.82
N ASP A 540 -27.36 -42.11 7.16
CA ASP A 540 -28.18 -42.40 5.98
C ASP A 540 -28.87 -43.76 6.09
N GLY A 541 -30.18 -43.74 6.37
CA GLY A 541 -30.99 -44.95 6.51
C GLY A 541 -30.48 -45.88 7.62
N ASN A 542 -30.06 -47.09 7.24
CA ASN A 542 -29.51 -48.09 8.16
C ASN A 542 -27.99 -47.99 8.34
N LEU A 543 -27.33 -47.01 7.70
CA LEU A 543 -25.91 -46.78 7.85
C LEU A 543 -25.65 -45.74 8.96
N ILE A 544 -24.68 -46.05 9.80
CA ILE A 544 -24.18 -45.16 10.84
C ILE A 544 -22.68 -44.94 10.65
N THR A 545 -22.25 -43.69 10.71
CA THR A 545 -20.83 -43.35 10.84
C THR A 545 -20.45 -43.30 12.32
N ARG A 546 -19.31 -43.89 12.66
CA ARG A 546 -18.71 -43.86 13.99
C ARG A 546 -17.24 -43.50 13.90
N ILE A 547 -16.71 -42.92 14.97
CA ILE A 547 -15.29 -42.58 15.10
C ILE A 547 -14.59 -43.58 16.01
N LEU A 548 -13.48 -44.13 15.52
CA LEU A 548 -12.61 -45.01 16.27
C LEU A 548 -11.34 -44.25 16.63
N TYR A 549 -11.09 -44.11 17.93
CA TYR A 549 -9.89 -43.49 18.47
C TYR A 549 -8.88 -44.57 18.84
N GLU A 550 -7.78 -44.63 18.11
CA GLU A 550 -6.67 -45.55 18.32
C GLU A 550 -5.44 -44.78 18.81
N PRO A 551 -4.42 -45.46 19.40
CA PRO A 551 -3.27 -44.77 19.98
C PRO A 551 -2.50 -43.84 19.03
N THR A 552 -2.57 -44.06 17.72
CA THR A 552 -1.81 -43.30 16.70
C THR A 552 -2.66 -42.84 15.51
N GLN A 553 -3.98 -43.07 15.53
CA GLN A 553 -4.85 -42.65 14.45
C GLN A 553 -6.31 -42.49 14.89
N VAL A 554 -7.06 -41.68 14.16
CA VAL A 554 -8.52 -41.60 14.25
C VAL A 554 -9.10 -42.07 12.92
N ARG A 555 -10.01 -43.03 13.00
CA ARG A 555 -10.67 -43.62 11.83
C ARG A 555 -12.15 -43.31 11.85
N LEU A 556 -12.66 -42.98 10.68
CA LEU A 556 -14.07 -42.87 10.39
C LEU A 556 -14.54 -44.18 9.76
N VAL A 557 -15.51 -44.84 10.40
CA VAL A 557 -16.09 -46.07 9.88
C VAL A 557 -17.57 -45.89 9.63
N THR A 558 -18.05 -46.32 8.47
CA THR A 558 -19.49 -46.47 8.22
C THR A 558 -19.84 -47.94 8.21
N ARG A 559 -20.82 -48.31 9.04
CA ARG A 559 -21.32 -49.68 9.19
C ARG A 559 -22.85 -49.67 9.20
N CYS A 560 -23.44 -50.84 9.09
CA CYS A 560 -24.86 -50.97 9.41
C CYS A 560 -25.05 -50.72 10.90
N ILE A 561 -26.15 -50.08 11.28
CA ILE A 561 -26.43 -49.80 12.69
C ILE A 561 -26.46 -51.08 13.54
N ALA A 562 -26.90 -52.22 12.96
CA ALA A 562 -26.92 -53.52 13.61
C ALA A 562 -25.55 -54.21 13.74
N ASP A 563 -24.53 -53.74 13.01
CA ASP A 563 -23.14 -54.18 13.15
C ASP A 563 -22.53 -53.43 14.34
N VAL A 564 -22.62 -54.05 15.51
CA VAL A 564 -22.26 -53.44 16.79
C VAL A 564 -20.79 -53.68 17.12
N ASN A 565 -20.20 -54.74 16.57
CA ASN A 565 -18.78 -55.03 16.75
C ASN A 565 -17.88 -54.25 15.76
N LEU A 566 -18.47 -53.63 14.73
CA LEU A 566 -17.87 -52.80 13.68
C LEU A 566 -16.92 -53.55 12.74
N ASP A 567 -17.08 -54.86 12.60
CA ASP A 567 -16.24 -55.72 11.76
C ASP A 567 -16.61 -55.68 10.26
N GLY A 568 -17.71 -55.03 9.91
CA GLY A 568 -18.18 -54.87 8.52
C GLY A 568 -19.21 -55.90 8.07
N ILE A 569 -19.61 -56.82 8.94
CA ILE A 569 -20.56 -57.90 8.65
C ILE A 569 -21.62 -57.97 9.75
N VAL A 570 -22.90 -57.85 9.38
CA VAL A 570 -23.99 -58.09 10.33
C VAL A 570 -24.22 -59.60 10.51
N ASP A 571 -23.83 -60.14 11.66
CA ASP A 571 -23.95 -61.56 11.99
C ASP A 571 -24.32 -61.81 13.48
N PRO A 572 -24.53 -63.07 13.92
CA PRO A 572 -24.91 -63.33 15.32
C PRO A 572 -23.89 -62.87 16.38
N SER A 573 -22.65 -62.58 16.02
CA SER A 573 -21.64 -62.04 16.93
C SER A 573 -21.96 -60.60 17.33
N ASP A 574 -22.65 -59.84 16.48
CA ASP A 574 -23.14 -58.49 16.80
C ASP A 574 -24.13 -58.47 17.95
N PHE A 575 -24.93 -59.52 18.11
CA PHE A 575 -25.82 -59.61 19.25
C PHE A 575 -25.04 -59.66 20.57
N SER A 576 -23.93 -60.41 20.57
CA SER A 576 -23.06 -60.51 21.74
C SER A 576 -22.38 -59.16 22.01
N ALA A 577 -21.97 -58.44 20.97
CA ALA A 577 -21.43 -57.09 21.07
C ALA A 577 -22.47 -56.08 21.57
N TRP A 578 -23.73 -56.18 21.10
CA TRP A 578 -24.84 -55.35 21.56
C TRP A 578 -25.14 -55.55 23.04
N ILE A 579 -25.19 -56.81 23.52
CA ILE A 579 -25.37 -57.08 24.97
C ILE A 579 -24.25 -56.42 25.78
N ALA A 580 -23.00 -56.54 25.32
CA ALA A 580 -21.86 -55.94 25.99
C ALA A 580 -21.97 -54.40 26.01
N ALA A 581 -22.30 -53.79 24.87
CA ALA A 581 -22.50 -52.36 24.75
C ALA A 581 -23.65 -51.84 25.63
N PHE A 582 -24.78 -52.56 25.66
CA PHE A 582 -25.95 -52.22 26.47
C PHE A 582 -25.62 -52.23 27.96
N ASN A 583 -24.93 -53.28 28.43
CA ASN A 583 -24.51 -53.39 29.83
C ASN A 583 -23.47 -52.33 30.23
N ALA A 584 -22.69 -51.84 29.26
CA ALA A 584 -21.74 -50.76 29.46
C ALA A 584 -22.37 -49.35 29.35
N GLY A 585 -23.66 -49.25 28.99
CA GLY A 585 -24.31 -47.97 28.68
C GLY A 585 -23.70 -47.26 27.46
N SER A 586 -23.08 -48.03 26.55
CA SER A 586 -22.41 -47.50 25.38
C SER A 586 -23.41 -47.07 24.31
N VAL A 587 -23.14 -45.93 23.67
CA VAL A 587 -23.92 -45.41 22.53
C VAL A 587 -23.99 -46.39 21.36
N LEU A 588 -23.09 -47.39 21.29
CA LEU A 588 -23.17 -48.44 20.26
C LEU A 588 -24.45 -49.28 20.38
N ALA A 589 -25.03 -49.34 21.59
CA ALA A 589 -26.27 -50.05 21.87
C ALA A 589 -27.53 -49.23 21.59
N ASP A 590 -27.43 -47.91 21.39
CA ASP A 590 -28.56 -47.07 20.95
C ASP A 590 -28.83 -47.36 19.47
N GLN A 591 -29.93 -48.06 19.22
CA GLN A 591 -30.27 -48.64 17.92
C GLN A 591 -31.45 -47.91 17.27
N ASN A 592 -32.10 -47.02 18.02
CA ASN A 592 -33.15 -46.13 17.52
C ASN A 592 -32.69 -44.66 17.44
N LEU A 593 -31.44 -44.38 17.79
CA LEU A 593 -30.80 -43.06 17.76
C LEU A 593 -31.54 -42.03 18.61
N SER A 594 -32.11 -42.48 19.73
CA SER A 594 -32.83 -41.60 20.66
C SER A 594 -31.90 -40.80 21.57
N GLY A 595 -30.62 -41.18 21.65
CA GLY A 595 -29.62 -40.64 22.56
C GLY A 595 -29.59 -41.35 23.92
N ASP A 596 -30.56 -42.23 24.20
CA ASP A 596 -30.67 -42.97 25.46
C ASP A 596 -30.57 -44.48 25.21
N VAL A 597 -29.71 -45.17 25.97
CA VAL A 597 -29.61 -46.64 25.93
C VAL A 597 -30.68 -47.26 26.85
N THR A 598 -31.74 -47.79 26.25
CA THR A 598 -32.93 -48.31 26.93
C THR A 598 -33.34 -49.70 26.44
N PRO A 599 -34.26 -50.41 27.14
CA PRO A 599 -34.77 -51.68 26.63
C PRO A 599 -35.47 -51.59 25.26
N THR A 600 -35.87 -50.40 24.81
CA THR A 600 -36.46 -50.23 23.47
C THR A 600 -35.43 -50.43 22.36
N ASP A 601 -34.15 -50.21 22.65
CA ASP A 601 -33.04 -50.44 21.72
C ASP A 601 -32.85 -51.90 21.36
N PHE A 602 -33.23 -52.83 22.23
CA PHE A 602 -33.23 -54.25 21.87
C PHE A 602 -34.21 -54.54 20.73
N SER A 603 -35.40 -53.93 20.80
CA SER A 603 -36.41 -54.10 19.75
C SER A 603 -35.96 -53.45 18.44
N ALA A 604 -35.29 -52.29 18.54
CA ALA A 604 -34.69 -51.61 17.40
C ALA A 604 -33.53 -52.44 16.79
N TRP A 605 -32.65 -53.01 17.62
CA TRP A 605 -31.58 -53.89 17.16
C TRP A 605 -32.13 -55.09 16.36
N ILE A 606 -33.17 -55.78 16.85
CA ILE A 606 -33.81 -56.88 16.11
C ILE A 606 -34.36 -56.39 14.77
N ALA A 607 -34.99 -55.22 14.73
CA ALA A 607 -35.52 -54.65 13.51
C ALA A 607 -34.40 -54.35 12.50
N ASN A 608 -33.31 -53.72 12.96
CA ASN A 608 -32.14 -53.38 12.15
C ASN A 608 -31.43 -54.65 11.64
N PHE A 609 -31.24 -55.66 12.49
CA PHE A 609 -30.64 -56.94 12.12
C PHE A 609 -31.44 -57.68 11.05
N ASN A 610 -32.78 -57.73 11.20
CA ASN A 610 -33.66 -58.38 10.23
C ASN A 610 -33.82 -57.58 8.93
N ALA A 611 -33.67 -56.25 8.98
CA ALA A 611 -33.65 -55.40 7.79
C ALA A 611 -32.40 -55.66 6.94
N GLY A 612 -31.31 -56.11 7.56
CA GLY A 612 -30.04 -56.38 6.91
C GLY A 612 -29.29 -55.10 6.51
N CYS A 613 -28.14 -55.30 5.86
CA CYS A 613 -27.33 -54.22 5.32
C CYS A 613 -27.76 -53.85 3.89
N PRO A 614 -27.77 -52.55 3.53
CA PRO A 614 -27.99 -52.08 2.16
C PRO A 614 -27.00 -52.66 1.14
#